data_AF-A0A847WK73-F1
#
_entry.id   AF-A0A847WK73-F1
#
_cell.length_a   1.000
_cell.length_b   1.000
_cell.length_c   1.000
_cell.angle_alpha   90.00
_cell.angle_beta   90.00
_cell.angle_gamma   90.00
#
_symmetry.space_group_name_H-M   'P 1'
#
loop_
_entity.id
_entity.type
_entity.pdbx_description
1 polymer ?
#
loop_
_entity_poly.entity_id
_entity_poly.type
_entity_poly.pdbx_seq_one_letter_code
_entity_poly.pdbx_strand_id
1 'polypeptide(L)'
;MQKAIHKSINEEDIVDGLLAAKKSGVNVSIRAENPHMLSPHLLKICHKSPFAWSPITIIDKRIIWYGVPVINTSFISENQALPINFWYVVRFEGEKTADTITSLLEMHKYQNFLPKTSSSEDNSFSSFIIKSNIKCKECNAKMVLRKGKSHFLGYSNYPSCKNTRLLDKSLVESYILQNNLKCVEDGYPLIAAISKYGIFARCTNPLNSHCYSLDNI
;
A
#
# COMPACT_ATOMS: atom_id res chain seq x y z
N MET A 1 22.40 -36.35 13.51
CA MET A 1 22.45 -34.91 13.23
C MET A 1 22.39 -34.74 11.71
N GLN A 2 21.21 -34.46 11.17
CA GLN A 2 21.03 -34.32 9.72
C GLN A 2 21.67 -33.01 9.26
N LYS A 3 22.66 -33.09 8.37
CA LYS A 3 23.18 -31.94 7.62
C LYS A 3 22.03 -31.41 6.77
N ALA A 4 21.44 -30.29 7.19
CA ALA A 4 20.54 -29.53 6.34
C ALA A 4 21.32 -29.08 5.11
N ILE A 5 20.91 -29.56 3.95
CA ILE A 5 21.45 -29.20 2.65
C ILE A 5 21.15 -27.71 2.47
N HIS A 6 22.15 -26.85 2.67
CA HIS A 6 22.05 -25.43 2.39
C HIS A 6 21.87 -25.24 0.88
N LYS A 7 20.61 -25.18 0.44
CA LYS A 7 20.29 -24.71 -0.90
C LYS A 7 20.61 -23.21 -0.90
N SER A 8 21.73 -22.84 -1.51
CA SER A 8 22.07 -21.44 -1.75
C SER A 8 20.94 -20.82 -2.57
N ILE A 9 20.18 -19.92 -1.97
CA ILE A 9 19.12 -19.20 -2.68
C ILE A 9 19.82 -18.32 -3.71
N ASN A 10 19.61 -18.61 -5.00
CA ASN A 10 20.16 -17.81 -6.08
C ASN A 10 19.26 -16.58 -6.32
N GLU A 11 19.82 -15.45 -6.75
CA GLU A 11 19.05 -14.24 -7.05
C GLU A 11 18.00 -14.55 -8.13
N GLU A 12 18.36 -15.35 -9.13
CA GLU A 12 17.48 -15.77 -10.24
C GLU A 12 16.20 -16.46 -9.75
N ASP A 13 16.29 -17.36 -8.77
CA ASP A 13 15.14 -18.05 -8.20
C ASP A 13 14.16 -17.06 -7.53
N ILE A 14 14.70 -16.02 -6.88
CA ILE A 14 13.91 -14.96 -6.27
C ILE A 14 13.23 -14.12 -7.35
N VAL A 15 13.95 -13.74 -8.41
CA VAL A 15 13.40 -12.99 -9.54
C VAL A 15 12.23 -13.74 -10.16
N ASP A 16 12.41 -15.02 -10.46
CA ASP A 16 11.37 -15.85 -11.07
C ASP A 16 10.13 -15.97 -10.20
N GLY A 17 10.31 -16.18 -8.89
CA GLY A 17 9.22 -16.23 -7.92
C GLY A 17 8.43 -14.91 -7.87
N LEU A 18 9.12 -13.77 -7.82
CA LEU A 18 8.49 -12.45 -7.77
C LEU A 18 7.76 -12.10 -9.08
N LEU A 19 8.33 -12.47 -10.24
CA LEU A 19 7.71 -12.26 -11.54
C LEU A 19 6.46 -13.15 -11.72
N ALA A 20 6.52 -14.41 -11.27
CA ALA A 20 5.37 -15.31 -11.27
C ALA A 20 4.23 -14.76 -10.40
N ALA A 21 4.53 -14.30 -9.18
CA ALA A 21 3.55 -13.68 -8.29
C ALA A 21 2.91 -12.43 -8.94
N LYS A 22 3.72 -11.59 -9.60
CA LYS A 22 3.21 -10.40 -10.29
C LYS A 22 2.30 -10.75 -11.48
N LYS A 23 2.61 -11.81 -12.24
CA LYS A 23 1.73 -12.33 -13.30
C LYS A 23 0.39 -12.85 -12.74
N SER A 24 0.41 -13.42 -11.54
CA SER A 24 -0.80 -13.86 -10.83
C SER A 24 -1.61 -12.72 -10.20
N GLY A 25 -1.21 -11.45 -10.39
CA GLY A 25 -1.93 -10.28 -9.88
C GLY A 25 -1.54 -9.85 -8.46
N VAL A 26 -0.48 -10.42 -7.88
CA VAL A 26 0.04 -9.99 -6.57
C VAL A 26 0.79 -8.67 -6.72
N ASN A 27 0.53 -7.73 -5.79
CA ASN A 27 1.26 -6.47 -5.75
C ASN A 27 2.65 -6.68 -5.13
N VAL A 28 3.68 -6.61 -5.96
CA VAL A 28 5.08 -6.75 -5.54
C VAL A 28 5.78 -5.40 -5.68
N SER A 29 6.38 -4.91 -4.60
CA SER A 29 7.24 -3.73 -4.57
C SER A 29 8.55 -4.04 -3.86
N ILE A 30 9.65 -3.54 -4.43
CA ILE A 30 11.00 -3.70 -3.86
C ILE A 30 11.56 -2.31 -3.56
N ARG A 31 12.33 -2.18 -2.49
CA ARG A 31 13.08 -0.96 -2.18
C ARG A 31 14.53 -1.30 -1.92
N ALA A 32 15.40 -0.53 -2.53
CA ALA A 32 16.84 -0.65 -2.34
C ALA A 32 17.49 0.73 -2.34
N GLU A 33 18.59 0.84 -1.61
CA GLU A 33 19.44 2.04 -1.60
C GLU A 33 20.07 2.28 -2.98
N ASN A 34 20.57 1.19 -3.57
CA ASN A 34 21.28 1.20 -4.85
C ASN A 34 20.59 0.27 -5.87
N PRO A 35 19.45 0.66 -6.47
CA PRO A 35 18.72 -0.19 -7.43
C PRO A 35 19.55 -0.61 -8.64
N HIS A 36 20.55 0.18 -9.04
CA HIS A 36 21.44 -0.13 -10.15
C HIS A 36 22.32 -1.37 -9.93
N MET A 37 22.46 -1.82 -8.68
CA MET A 37 23.17 -3.06 -8.35
C MET A 37 22.31 -4.32 -8.48
N LEU A 38 21.00 -4.16 -8.71
CA LEU A 38 20.07 -5.27 -8.90
C LEU A 38 20.00 -5.71 -10.36
N SER A 39 19.60 -6.96 -10.59
CA SER A 39 19.31 -7.45 -11.94
C SER A 39 18.28 -6.56 -12.70
N PRO A 40 18.37 -6.47 -14.04
CA PRO A 40 17.49 -5.61 -14.86
C PRO A 40 15.99 -5.88 -14.66
N HIS A 41 15.63 -7.11 -14.29
CA HIS A 41 14.26 -7.51 -14.00
C HIS A 41 13.74 -6.90 -12.69
N LEU A 42 14.56 -6.89 -11.63
CA LEU A 42 14.22 -6.30 -10.34
C LEU A 42 14.21 -4.77 -10.41
N LEU A 43 15.08 -4.17 -11.23
CA LEU A 43 15.11 -2.72 -11.42
C LEU A 43 13.75 -2.14 -11.86
N LYS A 44 12.99 -2.87 -12.68
CA LYS A 44 11.66 -2.44 -13.16
C LYS A 44 10.61 -2.35 -12.05
N ILE A 45 10.81 -3.05 -10.93
CA ILE A 45 9.87 -3.15 -9.81
C ILE A 45 10.46 -2.60 -8.52
N CYS A 46 11.68 -2.07 -8.58
CA CYS A 46 12.42 -1.52 -7.46
C CYS A 46 12.31 -0.01 -7.43
N HIS A 47 12.04 0.53 -6.24
CA HIS A 47 12.02 1.95 -5.97
C HIS A 47 13.29 2.33 -5.19
N LYS A 48 13.98 3.39 -5.64
CA LYS A 48 15.13 3.92 -4.92
C LYS A 48 14.69 4.46 -3.57
N SER A 49 15.36 4.02 -2.51
CA SER A 49 15.11 4.50 -1.15
C SER A 49 16.45 4.69 -0.44
N PRO A 50 16.92 5.93 -0.24
CA PRO A 50 18.26 6.21 0.29
C PRO A 50 18.50 5.63 1.70
N PHE A 51 17.43 5.27 2.43
CA PHE A 51 17.52 4.69 3.78
C PHE A 51 17.00 3.24 3.85
N ALA A 52 17.14 2.46 2.77
CA ALA A 52 16.74 1.04 2.77
C ALA A 52 17.85 0.13 3.33
N TRP A 53 18.29 0.38 4.56
CA TRP A 53 19.35 -0.39 5.24
C TRP A 53 18.82 -1.63 5.98
N SER A 54 17.51 -1.67 6.26
CA SER A 54 16.89 -2.77 7.02
C SER A 54 16.30 -3.83 6.08
N PRO A 55 16.77 -5.09 6.15
CA PRO A 55 16.24 -6.20 5.37
C PRO A 55 14.90 -6.66 5.99
N ILE A 56 13.82 -6.04 5.53
CA ILE A 56 12.45 -6.35 5.96
C ILE A 56 11.66 -6.86 4.75
N THR A 57 10.96 -7.98 4.92
CA THR A 57 9.97 -8.48 3.97
C THR A 57 8.61 -8.53 4.63
N ILE A 58 7.59 -7.98 3.98
CA ILE A 58 6.20 -7.98 4.47
C ILE A 58 5.33 -8.71 3.44
N ILE A 59 4.56 -9.69 3.89
CA ILE A 59 3.66 -10.51 3.06
C ILE A 59 2.23 -10.36 3.60
N ASP A 60 1.30 -10.06 2.70
CA ASP A 60 -0.14 -9.95 2.95
C ASP A 60 -0.52 -9.04 4.13
N LYS A 61 0.30 -8.00 4.40
CA LYS A 61 0.15 -7.11 5.56
C LYS A 61 -0.06 -7.87 6.88
N ARG A 62 0.56 -9.04 7.03
CA ARG A 62 0.40 -9.90 8.21
C ARG A 62 1.69 -10.56 8.64
N ILE A 63 2.46 -11.10 7.70
CA ILE A 63 3.71 -11.82 7.99
C ILE A 63 4.87 -10.88 7.72
N ILE A 64 5.79 -10.78 8.67
CA ILE A 64 6.98 -9.93 8.56
C ILE A 64 8.19 -10.78 8.84
N TRP A 65 9.18 -10.69 7.97
CA TRP A 65 10.50 -11.26 8.17
C TRP A 65 11.51 -10.12 8.28
N TYR A 66 12.27 -10.12 9.37
CA TYR A 66 13.40 -9.23 9.59
C TYR A 66 14.67 -10.05 9.71
N GLY A 67 15.68 -9.70 8.93
CA GLY A 67 16.99 -10.34 9.00
C GLY A 67 17.62 -10.50 7.64
N VAL A 68 18.94 -10.59 7.65
CA VAL A 68 19.74 -10.83 6.47
C VAL A 68 19.79 -12.35 6.24
N PRO A 69 19.59 -12.86 5.02
CA PRO A 69 19.87 -14.27 4.72
C PRO A 69 21.34 -14.58 4.97
N VAL A 70 21.69 -15.87 5.05
CA VAL A 70 23.09 -16.30 5.22
C VAL A 70 23.92 -15.74 4.06
N ILE A 71 24.77 -14.75 4.32
CA ILE A 71 25.76 -14.25 3.34
C ILE A 71 27.12 -14.83 3.70
N ASN A 72 27.96 -15.09 2.70
CA ASN A 72 29.36 -15.45 2.93
C ASN A 72 30.17 -14.19 3.28
N THR A 73 29.89 -13.58 4.44
CA THR A 73 30.63 -12.40 4.94
C THR A 73 31.35 -12.73 6.24
N SER A 74 32.53 -12.15 6.40
CA SER A 74 33.32 -12.23 7.62
C SER A 74 33.23 -10.90 8.37
N PHE A 75 33.14 -10.95 9.70
CA PHE A 75 33.24 -9.76 10.54
C PHE A 75 34.72 -9.38 10.67
N ILE A 76 35.10 -8.16 10.26
CA ILE A 76 36.50 -7.72 10.33
C ILE A 76 36.70 -6.94 11.63
N SER A 77 37.58 -7.43 12.50
CA SER A 77 38.01 -6.75 13.73
C SER A 77 39.53 -6.76 13.78
N GLU A 78 40.17 -5.60 13.95
CA GLU A 78 41.63 -5.48 14.05
C GLU A 78 42.39 -6.21 12.92
N ASN A 79 41.92 -6.08 11.66
CA ASN A 79 42.43 -6.80 10.48
C ASN A 79 42.30 -8.34 10.50
N GLN A 80 41.55 -8.90 11.45
CA GLN A 80 41.20 -10.32 11.46
C GLN A 80 39.76 -10.54 11.00
N ALA A 81 39.59 -11.49 10.08
CA ALA A 81 38.29 -11.94 9.61
C ALA A 81 37.74 -13.01 10.56
N LEU A 82 36.76 -12.64 11.38
CA LEU A 82 36.03 -13.54 12.26
C LEU A 82 34.82 -14.15 11.52
N PRO A 83 34.61 -15.48 11.60
CA PRO A 83 33.48 -16.13 10.94
C PRO A 83 32.16 -15.78 11.64
N ILE A 84 31.13 -15.45 10.85
CA ILE A 84 29.77 -15.21 11.33
C ILE A 84 29.03 -16.56 11.39
N ASN A 85 28.90 -17.11 12.59
CA ASN A 85 28.28 -18.43 12.79
C ASN A 85 26.75 -18.39 12.91
N PHE A 86 26.16 -17.23 13.18
CA PHE A 86 24.72 -17.10 13.44
C PHE A 86 24.11 -15.96 12.63
N TRP A 87 23.06 -16.30 11.88
CA TRP A 87 22.24 -15.37 11.12
C TRP A 87 20.84 -15.36 11.73
N TYR A 88 20.47 -14.27 12.40
CA TYR A 88 19.17 -14.15 13.02
C TYR A 88 18.15 -13.70 11.98
N VAL A 89 17.19 -14.56 11.68
CA VAL A 89 16.00 -14.21 10.93
C VAL A 89 14.81 -14.34 11.86
N VAL A 90 14.14 -13.22 12.12
CA VAL A 90 13.00 -13.15 13.04
C VAL A 90 11.72 -13.02 12.22
N ARG A 91 10.73 -13.88 12.53
CA ARG A 91 9.39 -13.82 11.96
C ARG A 91 8.42 -13.22 12.98
N PHE A 92 7.69 -12.20 12.55
CA PHE A 92 6.54 -11.67 13.27
C PHE A 92 5.26 -12.01 12.52
N GLU A 93 4.19 -12.25 13.25
CA GLU A 93 2.85 -12.46 12.70
C GLU A 93 1.85 -11.54 13.41
N GLY A 94 1.14 -10.73 12.64
CA GLY A 94 0.09 -9.86 13.16
C GLY A 94 -0.22 -8.71 12.22
N GLU A 95 -1.50 -8.50 11.93
CA GLU A 95 -1.95 -7.46 10.99
C GLU A 95 -1.61 -6.05 11.48
N LYS A 96 -1.84 -5.74 12.76
CA LYS A 96 -1.56 -4.42 13.34
C LYS A 96 -0.08 -4.09 13.37
N THR A 97 0.76 -5.07 13.68
CA THR A 97 2.21 -4.95 13.65
C THR A 97 2.69 -4.71 12.23
N ALA A 98 2.21 -5.49 11.27
CA ALA A 98 2.56 -5.32 9.86
C ALA A 98 2.13 -3.97 9.31
N ASP A 99 0.93 -3.49 9.64
CA ASP A 99 0.45 -2.18 9.21
C ASP A 99 1.27 -1.03 9.82
N THR A 100 1.65 -1.17 11.09
CA THR A 100 2.51 -0.19 11.79
C THR A 100 3.91 -0.13 11.15
N ILE A 101 4.54 -1.28 10.92
CA ILE A 101 5.86 -1.34 10.27
C ILE A 101 5.77 -0.84 8.82
N THR A 102 4.73 -1.21 8.07
CA THR A 102 4.48 -0.71 6.71
C THR A 102 4.35 0.81 6.68
N SER A 103 3.69 1.39 7.69
CA SER A 103 3.50 2.83 7.85
C SER A 103 4.79 3.55 8.23
N LEU A 104 5.55 3.02 9.20
CA LEU A 104 6.86 3.54 9.61
C LEU A 104 7.87 3.54 8.46
N LEU A 105 7.81 2.50 7.63
CA LEU A 105 8.63 2.40 6.43
C LEU A 105 8.10 3.29 5.30
N GLU A 106 6.90 3.86 5.40
CA GLU A 106 6.27 4.66 4.34
C GLU A 106 6.06 3.90 3.00
N MET A 107 5.83 2.58 3.07
CA MET A 107 5.71 1.73 1.87
C MET A 107 4.55 2.13 0.96
N HIS A 108 3.53 2.80 1.50
CA HIS A 108 2.35 3.29 0.75
C HIS A 108 2.68 4.41 -0.25
N LYS A 109 3.78 5.16 -0.07
CA LYS A 109 4.17 6.25 -0.98
C LYS A 109 4.66 5.76 -2.35
N TYR A 110 4.98 4.47 -2.47
CA TYR A 110 5.64 3.89 -3.64
C TYR A 110 4.86 2.73 -4.28
N GLN A 111 3.60 2.49 -3.88
CA GLN A 111 2.75 1.62 -4.66
C GLN A 111 2.58 2.24 -6.05
N ASN A 112 2.97 1.49 -7.09
CA ASN A 112 2.75 1.85 -8.48
C ASN A 112 1.27 2.20 -8.69
N PHE A 113 0.94 3.48 -8.63
CA PHE A 113 -0.18 4.00 -9.36
C PHE A 113 0.20 3.86 -10.82
N LEU A 114 -0.37 2.84 -11.48
CA LEU A 114 -0.47 2.86 -12.93
C LEU A 114 -0.96 4.26 -13.30
N PRO A 115 -0.20 5.04 -14.09
CA PRO A 115 -0.71 6.31 -14.56
C PRO A 115 -1.90 5.96 -15.44
N LYS A 116 -3.11 6.12 -14.89
CA LYS A 116 -4.28 6.23 -15.75
C LYS A 116 -4.11 7.57 -16.44
N THR A 117 -3.76 7.42 -17.72
CA THR A 117 -3.81 8.41 -18.78
C THR A 117 -4.66 9.63 -18.43
N SER A 118 -4.01 10.77 -18.54
CA SER A 118 -4.60 12.07 -18.78
C SER A 118 -5.68 11.99 -19.87
N SER A 119 -6.92 11.82 -19.45
CA SER A 119 -8.08 12.25 -20.19
C SER A 119 -8.97 12.98 -19.20
N SER A 120 -9.31 14.21 -19.57
CA SER A 120 -10.23 15.15 -18.92
C SER A 120 -11.51 14.49 -18.43
N GLU A 121 -11.46 13.85 -17.28
CA GLU A 121 -12.59 13.24 -16.62
C GLU A 121 -12.63 13.77 -15.20
N ASP A 122 -13.77 14.28 -14.77
CA ASP A 122 -14.01 14.80 -13.43
C ASP A 122 -13.41 13.88 -12.36
N ASN A 123 -12.32 14.32 -11.72
CA ASN A 123 -11.66 13.63 -10.59
C ASN A 123 -12.53 13.60 -9.33
N SER A 124 -13.80 14.03 -9.42
CA SER A 124 -14.75 14.04 -8.31
C SER A 124 -14.96 12.63 -7.73
N PHE A 125 -15.15 12.60 -6.42
CA PHE A 125 -15.51 11.38 -5.68
C PHE A 125 -16.76 10.68 -6.26
N SER A 126 -17.70 11.44 -6.81
CA SER A 126 -18.90 10.91 -7.47
C SER A 126 -18.56 10.00 -8.67
N SER A 127 -17.65 10.45 -9.54
CA SER A 127 -17.15 9.69 -10.70
C SER A 127 -16.42 8.42 -10.26
N PHE A 128 -15.64 8.50 -9.18
CA PHE A 128 -14.95 7.34 -8.61
C PHE A 128 -15.92 6.24 -8.15
N ILE A 129 -17.03 6.61 -7.51
CA ILE A 129 -18.07 5.66 -7.08
C ILE A 129 -18.70 4.95 -8.28
N ILE A 130 -19.01 5.69 -9.35
CA ILE A 130 -19.57 5.11 -10.58
C ILE A 130 -18.59 4.12 -11.22
N LYS A 131 -17.29 4.47 -11.26
CA LYS A 131 -16.21 3.61 -11.78
C LYS A 131 -15.99 2.36 -10.91
N SER A 132 -16.18 2.47 -9.60
CA SER A 132 -16.01 1.34 -8.65
C SER A 132 -17.09 0.26 -8.79
N ASN A 133 -18.13 0.49 -9.60
CA ASN A 133 -19.17 -0.48 -9.96
C ASN A 133 -19.81 -1.19 -8.74
N ILE A 134 -19.98 -0.45 -7.64
CA ILE A 134 -20.59 -0.97 -6.41
C ILE A 134 -22.07 -1.27 -6.71
N LYS A 135 -22.51 -2.51 -6.45
CA LYS A 135 -23.87 -2.97 -6.75
C LYS A 135 -24.71 -3.18 -5.50
N CYS A 136 -26.03 -3.06 -5.67
CA CYS A 136 -27.02 -3.48 -4.68
C CYS A 136 -26.98 -4.97 -4.43
N LYS A 137 -27.15 -5.38 -3.17
CA LYS A 137 -27.39 -6.79 -2.86
C LYS A 137 -28.80 -7.27 -3.24
N GLU A 138 -29.78 -6.37 -3.29
CA GLU A 138 -31.19 -6.72 -3.57
C GLU A 138 -31.58 -6.55 -5.04
N CYS A 139 -31.33 -5.38 -5.62
CA CYS A 139 -31.76 -5.07 -6.99
C CYS A 139 -30.64 -5.18 -8.03
N ASN A 140 -29.41 -5.52 -7.62
CA ASN A 140 -28.20 -5.59 -8.44
C ASN A 140 -27.84 -4.32 -9.24
N ALA A 141 -28.56 -3.21 -9.04
CA ALA A 141 -28.31 -1.93 -9.70
C ALA A 141 -27.06 -1.24 -9.13
N LYS A 142 -26.45 -0.36 -9.93
CA LYS A 142 -25.29 0.44 -9.51
C LYS A 142 -25.65 1.41 -8.40
N MET A 143 -24.73 1.62 -7.48
CA MET A 143 -24.82 2.63 -6.43
C MET A 143 -24.18 3.93 -6.88
N VAL A 144 -24.78 5.04 -6.49
CA VAL A 144 -24.33 6.41 -6.76
C VAL A 144 -24.16 7.16 -5.45
N LEU A 145 -23.22 8.11 -5.43
CA LEU A 145 -23.04 9.00 -4.30
C LEU A 145 -24.24 9.96 -4.20
N ARG A 146 -24.83 10.06 -3.02
CA ARG A 146 -25.89 11.03 -2.72
C ARG A 146 -25.54 11.80 -1.45
N LYS A 147 -26.07 13.02 -1.37
CA LYS A 147 -25.87 13.93 -0.25
C LYS A 147 -27.18 14.07 0.53
N GLY A 148 -27.13 13.73 1.81
CA GLY A 148 -28.18 14.02 2.79
C GLY A 148 -27.61 14.90 3.90
N LYS A 149 -27.78 14.48 5.16
CA LYS A 149 -27.01 15.06 6.30
C LYS A 149 -25.53 14.71 6.23
N SER A 150 -25.22 13.54 5.68
CA SER A 150 -23.89 13.05 5.36
C SER A 150 -23.90 12.47 3.94
N HIS A 151 -22.74 12.22 3.36
CA HIS A 151 -22.65 11.47 2.11
C HIS A 151 -22.95 9.99 2.33
N PHE A 152 -23.76 9.43 1.43
CA PHE A 152 -24.13 8.01 1.45
C PHE A 152 -24.25 7.45 0.03
N LEU A 153 -24.21 6.13 -0.09
CA LEU A 153 -24.43 5.43 -1.33
C LEU A 153 -25.92 5.11 -1.47
N GLY A 154 -26.57 5.67 -2.48
CA GLY A 154 -27.95 5.38 -2.85
C GLY A 154 -28.02 4.65 -4.19
N TYR A 155 -29.14 3.99 -4.48
CA TYR A 155 -29.30 3.33 -5.78
C TYR A 155 -29.55 4.32 -6.91
N SER A 156 -29.03 3.98 -8.09
CA SER A 156 -29.37 4.69 -9.32
C SER A 156 -30.85 4.56 -9.66
N ASN A 157 -31.47 3.42 -9.35
CA ASN A 157 -32.84 3.07 -9.72
C ASN A 157 -33.92 3.53 -8.70
N TYR A 158 -33.68 4.65 -8.01
CA TYR A 158 -34.71 5.28 -7.17
C TYR A 158 -35.83 5.83 -8.08
N PRO A 159 -37.15 5.65 -7.75
CA PRO A 159 -37.72 5.23 -6.46
C PRO A 159 -37.97 3.73 -6.30
N SER A 160 -37.69 2.90 -7.32
CA SER A 160 -37.97 1.45 -7.30
C SER A 160 -37.18 0.69 -6.24
N CYS A 161 -36.02 1.20 -5.81
CA CYS A 161 -35.26 0.69 -4.69
C CYS A 161 -34.85 1.85 -3.76
N LYS A 162 -35.26 1.76 -2.48
CA LYS A 162 -35.04 2.80 -1.46
C LYS A 162 -33.91 2.48 -0.48
N ASN A 163 -33.22 1.35 -0.67
CA ASN A 163 -32.12 1.00 0.20
C ASN A 163 -31.00 2.04 0.11
N THR A 164 -30.26 2.21 1.19
CA THR A 164 -29.11 3.10 1.27
C THR A 164 -28.00 2.40 2.03
N ARG A 165 -26.75 2.78 1.75
CA ARG A 165 -25.59 2.28 2.48
C ARG A 165 -24.72 3.45 2.88
N LEU A 166 -24.23 3.44 4.11
CA LEU A 166 -23.24 4.40 4.55
C LEU A 166 -21.93 4.22 3.78
N LEU A 167 -21.21 5.32 3.59
CA LEU A 167 -19.86 5.26 3.05
C LEU A 167 -18.95 4.50 4.02
N ASP A 168 -18.03 3.74 3.44
CA ASP A 168 -17.01 3.02 4.19
C ASP A 168 -15.71 3.83 4.20
N LYS A 169 -15.00 3.83 5.33
CA LYS A 169 -13.73 4.56 5.48
C LYS A 169 -12.71 4.09 4.44
N SER A 170 -12.64 2.77 4.24
CA SER A 170 -11.72 2.15 3.28
C SER A 170 -11.97 2.60 1.83
N LEU A 171 -13.23 2.89 1.48
CA LEU A 171 -13.59 3.35 0.14
C LEU A 171 -13.07 4.77 -0.12
N VAL A 172 -13.23 5.66 0.86
CA VAL A 172 -12.70 7.03 0.79
C VAL A 172 -11.18 7.03 0.82
N GLU A 173 -10.57 6.17 1.63
CA GLU A 173 -9.12 6.01 1.68
C GLU A 173 -8.57 5.51 0.33
N SER A 174 -9.25 4.56 -0.31
CA SER A 174 -8.92 4.11 -1.67
C SER A 174 -9.02 5.22 -2.71
N TYR A 175 -10.02 6.10 -2.60
CA TYR A 175 -10.17 7.26 -3.49
C TYR A 175 -9.03 8.26 -3.33
N ILE A 176 -8.68 8.61 -2.08
CA ILE A 176 -7.59 9.53 -1.76
C ILE A 176 -6.26 9.00 -2.30
N LEU A 177 -6.01 7.71 -2.10
CA LEU A 177 -4.81 7.06 -2.61
C LEU A 177 -4.81 7.05 -4.15
N GLN A 178 -5.86 6.55 -4.79
CA GLN A 178 -5.93 6.40 -6.26
C GLN A 178 -5.77 7.72 -7.02
N ASN A 179 -6.23 8.83 -6.46
CA ASN A 179 -6.10 10.16 -7.08
C ASN A 179 -4.93 10.96 -6.52
N ASN A 180 -4.11 10.37 -5.64
CA ASN A 180 -2.97 11.01 -4.98
C ASN A 180 -3.33 12.38 -4.37
N LEU A 181 -4.48 12.43 -3.69
CA LEU A 181 -5.02 13.68 -3.16
C LEU A 181 -4.15 14.18 -2.00
N LYS A 182 -3.73 15.44 -2.12
CA LYS A 182 -2.94 16.15 -1.12
C LYS A 182 -3.72 17.34 -0.63
N CYS A 183 -3.39 17.80 0.56
CA CYS A 183 -3.96 19.02 1.10
C CYS A 183 -3.60 20.20 0.19
N VAL A 184 -4.60 21.02 -0.10
CA VAL A 184 -4.47 22.18 -0.98
C VAL A 184 -3.62 23.27 -0.33
N GLU A 185 -3.65 23.39 0.99
CA GLU A 185 -2.97 24.45 1.74
C GLU A 185 -1.47 24.14 1.95
N ASP A 186 -1.12 22.91 2.32
CA ASP A 186 0.23 22.57 2.78
C ASP A 186 0.88 21.40 2.00
N GLY A 187 0.16 20.77 1.07
CA GLY A 187 0.66 19.66 0.26
C GLY A 187 0.88 18.34 1.01
N TYR A 188 0.51 18.25 2.30
CA TYR A 188 0.59 17.00 3.07
C TYR A 188 -0.45 15.98 2.56
N PRO A 189 -0.20 14.67 2.77
CA PRO A 189 -1.15 13.65 2.37
C PRO A 189 -2.45 13.77 3.16
N LEU A 190 -3.55 13.44 2.49
CA LEU A 190 -4.87 13.34 3.11
C LEU A 190 -5.13 11.89 3.57
N ILE A 191 -5.92 11.73 4.61
CA ILE A 191 -6.42 10.43 5.10
C ILE A 191 -7.93 10.49 5.31
N ALA A 192 -8.60 9.34 5.19
CA ALA A 192 -10.02 9.24 5.53
C ALA A 192 -10.21 9.28 7.05
N ALA A 193 -11.10 10.14 7.53
CA ALA A 193 -11.45 10.28 8.95
C ALA A 193 -12.98 10.28 9.14
N ILE A 194 -13.45 9.89 10.31
CA ILE A 194 -14.88 9.76 10.65
C ILE A 194 -15.26 10.86 11.63
N SER A 195 -16.39 11.54 11.39
CA SER A 195 -17.00 12.50 12.31
C SER A 195 -18.48 12.17 12.55
N LYS A 196 -19.14 12.94 13.43
CA LYS A 196 -20.61 12.91 13.60
C LYS A 196 -21.40 13.20 12.31
N TYR A 197 -20.78 13.84 11.32
CA TYR A 197 -21.40 14.19 10.04
C TYR A 197 -20.99 13.24 8.90
N GLY A 198 -20.29 12.16 9.20
CA GLY A 198 -19.81 11.18 8.22
C GLY A 198 -18.31 11.26 7.97
N ILE A 199 -17.88 10.59 6.89
CA ILE A 199 -16.47 10.45 6.51
C ILE A 199 -16.02 11.68 5.71
N PHE A 200 -14.82 12.16 6.01
CA PHE A 200 -14.19 13.32 5.40
C PHE A 200 -12.69 13.08 5.19
N ALA A 201 -12.02 13.93 4.42
CA ALA A 201 -10.57 13.86 4.24
C ALA A 201 -9.86 14.81 5.21
N ARG A 202 -8.85 14.32 5.91
CA ARG A 202 -8.09 15.07 6.91
C ARG A 202 -6.61 15.09 6.54
N CYS A 203 -5.99 16.26 6.62
CA CYS A 203 -4.56 16.43 6.47
C CYS A 203 -3.79 15.76 7.62
N THR A 204 -2.65 15.13 7.32
CA THR A 204 -1.77 14.53 8.34
C THR A 204 -0.74 15.50 8.92
N ASN A 205 -0.83 16.80 8.62
CA ASN A 205 0.08 17.80 9.16
C ASN A 205 -0.06 17.86 10.71
N PRO A 206 1.05 17.65 11.45
CA PRO A 206 1.01 17.62 12.91
C PRO A 206 0.83 19.00 13.56
N LEU A 207 1.11 20.09 12.83
CA LEU A 207 0.99 21.46 13.33
C LEU A 207 -0.41 22.03 13.05
N ASN A 208 -0.81 22.03 11.77
CA ASN A 208 -2.09 22.59 11.31
C ASN A 208 -2.84 21.58 10.44
N SER A 209 -3.81 20.89 11.01
CA SER A 209 -4.60 19.85 10.32
C SER A 209 -5.83 20.45 9.61
N HIS A 210 -5.79 20.53 8.28
CA HIS A 210 -6.93 20.92 7.43
C HIS A 210 -7.92 19.76 7.17
N CYS A 211 -9.20 20.07 7.04
CA CYS A 211 -10.27 19.09 6.83
C CYS A 211 -11.12 19.46 5.61
N TYR A 212 -11.40 18.49 4.75
CA TYR A 212 -12.15 18.68 3.52
C TYR A 212 -13.33 17.71 3.40
N SER A 213 -14.44 18.23 2.88
CA SER A 213 -15.56 17.41 2.41
C SER A 213 -15.17 16.72 1.10
N LEU A 214 -15.71 15.53 0.84
CA LEU A 214 -15.42 14.74 -0.37
C LEU A 214 -15.80 15.42 -1.69
N ASP A 215 -16.65 16.46 -1.63
CA ASP A 215 -17.03 17.27 -2.79
C ASP A 215 -16.01 18.39 -3.09
N ASN A 216 -15.15 18.74 -2.13
CA ASN A 216 -14.32 19.96 -2.13
C ASN A 216 -12.81 19.64 -2.05
N ILE A 217 -12.38 18.50 -2.60
CA ILE A 217 -10.96 18.09 -2.65
C ILE A 217 -10.51 18.06 -4.11
#